data_AF-A0A977Q298-F1
#
_entry.id   AF-A0A977Q298-F1
#
_cell.length_a   1.000
_cell.length_b   1.000
_cell.length_c   1.000
_cell.angle_alpha   90.00
_cell.angle_beta   90.00
_cell.angle_gamma   90.00
#
_symmetry.space_group_name_H-M   'P 1'
#
loop_
_entity.id
_entity.type
_entity.pdbx_description
1 polymer ?
#
loop_
_entity_poly.entity_id
_entity_poly.type
_entity_poly.pdbx_seq_one_letter_code
_entity_poly.pdbx_strand_id
1 'polypeptide(L)'
;MTRHPEKITITNEEINVLPLGAFEGEVVVISDASATEMAFDEINRHRVVGFDTETKPVFVRGHSNKVALMQIAIPKKVFLLRLNKTGITPSIQRFLENEKIGKAGVALRDDIKGLQKLKHYAPAGFIELAEMSKNAGLEVESVKKLAALLLGIRISKGAQTSNWEAGHLNEKQISYAATDAWVCLEVYSHLKNKGFTLV
;
A
#
# COMPACT_ATOMS: atom_id res chain seq x y z
N MET A 1 -14.62 21.76 -19.04
CA MET A 1 -14.45 20.55 -19.88
C MET A 1 -14.30 19.35 -18.97
N THR A 2 -15.40 18.66 -18.68
CA THR A 2 -15.41 17.41 -17.90
C THR A 2 -14.88 16.29 -18.79
N ARG A 3 -13.58 15.97 -18.67
CA ARG A 3 -13.08 14.70 -19.22
C ARG A 3 -13.64 13.59 -18.34
N HIS A 4 -14.72 12.96 -18.81
CA HIS A 4 -15.10 11.64 -18.29
C HIS A 4 -13.90 10.69 -18.48
N PRO A 5 -13.60 9.80 -17.53
CA PRO A 5 -12.70 8.70 -17.83
C PRO A 5 -13.31 7.94 -19.00
N GLU A 6 -12.59 7.82 -20.12
CA GLU A 6 -13.05 7.08 -21.32
C GLU A 6 -13.39 5.61 -20.98
N LYS A 7 -13.00 5.15 -19.78
CA LYS A 7 -13.27 3.82 -19.25
C LYS A 7 -13.41 3.81 -17.73
N ILE A 8 -14.52 3.25 -17.23
CA ILE A 8 -14.80 3.14 -15.78
C ILE A 8 -14.27 1.86 -15.14
N THR A 9 -13.97 0.83 -15.94
CA THR A 9 -13.40 -0.46 -15.50
C THR A 9 -12.49 -1.06 -16.58
N ILE A 10 -11.76 -2.13 -16.24
CA ILE A 10 -10.82 -2.80 -17.17
C ILE A 10 -10.85 -4.32 -16.97
N THR A 11 -10.80 -5.08 -18.07
CA THR A 11 -10.76 -6.56 -18.04
C THR A 11 -9.34 -7.09 -17.80
N ASN A 12 -9.21 -8.36 -17.45
CA ASN A 12 -7.89 -8.97 -17.31
C ASN A 12 -7.14 -9.08 -18.65
N GLU A 13 -7.83 -9.32 -19.79
CA GLU A 13 -7.15 -9.35 -21.09
C GLU A 13 -6.52 -8.00 -21.42
N GLU A 14 -7.25 -6.91 -21.15
CA GLU A 14 -6.80 -5.55 -21.38
C GLU A 14 -5.63 -5.17 -20.47
N ILE A 15 -5.62 -5.64 -19.22
CA ILE A 15 -4.45 -5.45 -18.34
C ILE A 15 -3.24 -6.21 -18.90
N ASN A 16 -3.43 -7.41 -19.45
CA ASN A 16 -2.31 -8.26 -19.86
C ASN A 16 -1.51 -7.69 -21.04
N VAL A 17 -2.10 -6.82 -21.85
CA VAL A 17 -1.41 -6.15 -22.96
C VAL A 17 -0.66 -4.87 -22.55
N LEU A 18 -0.84 -4.40 -21.31
CA LEU A 18 -0.11 -3.24 -20.79
C LEU A 18 1.37 -3.58 -20.51
N PRO A 19 2.27 -2.58 -20.58
CA PRO A 19 3.65 -2.75 -20.15
C PRO A 19 3.70 -3.17 -18.67
N LEU A 20 4.59 -4.11 -18.36
CA LEU A 20 4.87 -4.48 -16.97
C LEU A 20 5.59 -3.32 -16.29
N GLY A 21 4.97 -2.75 -15.26
CA GLY A 21 5.57 -1.75 -14.40
C GLY A 21 5.92 -2.34 -13.05
N ALA A 22 6.95 -1.78 -12.43
CA ALA A 22 7.37 -2.03 -11.06
C ALA A 22 7.97 -0.75 -10.48
N PHE A 23 8.06 -0.69 -9.15
CA PHE A 23 8.79 0.39 -8.51
C PHE A 23 10.30 0.23 -8.74
N GLU A 24 10.95 1.29 -9.23
CA GLU A 24 12.39 1.31 -9.58
C GLU A 24 13.22 2.21 -8.64
N GLY A 25 12.59 2.79 -7.62
CA GLY A 25 13.28 3.64 -6.65
C GLY A 25 13.98 2.87 -5.52
N GLU A 26 14.40 3.60 -4.49
CA GLU A 26 15.09 3.02 -3.35
C GLU A 26 14.13 2.19 -2.48
N VAL A 27 14.52 0.97 -2.11
CA VAL A 27 13.74 0.14 -1.18
C VAL A 27 14.55 -0.17 0.06
N VAL A 28 14.02 0.18 1.24
CA VAL A 28 14.65 -0.04 2.54
C VAL A 28 13.87 -1.09 3.33
N VAL A 29 14.50 -2.24 3.60
CA VAL A 29 13.91 -3.29 4.43
C VAL A 29 14.32 -3.10 5.88
N ILE A 30 13.35 -2.86 6.77
CA ILE A 30 13.59 -2.59 8.19
C ILE A 30 13.19 -3.83 8.98
N SER A 31 14.20 -4.51 9.53
CA SER A 31 14.02 -5.70 10.38
C SER A 31 14.37 -5.48 11.85
N ASP A 32 15.02 -4.36 12.18
CA ASP A 32 15.39 -3.97 13.54
C ASP A 32 14.46 -2.85 14.02
N ALA A 33 13.90 -3.01 15.22
CA ALA A 33 13.05 -2.02 15.86
C ALA A 33 13.78 -0.68 16.07
N SER A 34 15.10 -0.71 16.34
CA SER A 34 15.92 0.50 16.57
C SER A 34 15.98 1.41 15.34
N ALA A 35 15.91 0.84 14.13
CA ALA A 35 15.98 1.57 12.87
C ALA A 35 14.64 2.25 12.47
N THR A 36 13.55 1.95 13.18
CA THR A 36 12.22 2.50 12.84
C THR A 36 12.14 4.02 13.03
N GLU A 37 12.77 4.59 14.06
CA GLU A 37 12.70 6.04 14.33
C GLU A 37 13.28 6.84 13.14
N MET A 38 14.47 6.48 12.67
CA MET A 38 15.10 7.14 11.52
C MET A 38 14.27 7.03 10.23
N ALA A 39 13.60 5.90 10.01
CA ALA A 39 12.70 5.76 8.87
C ALA A 39 11.48 6.69 9.00
N PHE A 40 10.91 6.80 10.20
CA PHE A 40 9.77 7.69 10.44
C PHE A 40 10.15 9.18 10.42
N ASP A 41 11.40 9.55 10.73
CA ASP A 41 11.91 10.92 10.52
C ASP A 41 11.86 11.35 9.05
N GLU A 42 12.03 10.40 8.11
CA GLU A 42 11.92 10.63 6.67
C GLU A 42 10.46 10.56 6.20
N ILE A 43 9.73 9.51 6.60
CA ILE A 43 8.31 9.30 6.24
C ILE A 43 7.46 10.51 6.68
N ASN A 44 7.65 10.99 7.91
CA ASN A 44 6.82 12.05 8.49
C ASN A 44 6.98 13.43 7.84
N ARG A 45 7.95 13.60 6.92
CA ARG A 45 8.10 14.82 6.11
C ARG A 45 7.07 14.92 4.98
N HIS A 46 6.34 13.84 4.73
CA HIS A 46 5.39 13.74 3.64
C HIS A 46 3.96 13.81 4.18
N ARG A 47 3.14 14.68 3.58
CA ARG A 47 1.73 14.82 3.96
C ARG A 47 0.88 13.61 3.58
N VAL A 48 1.28 12.86 2.55
CA VAL A 48 0.62 11.64 2.10
C VAL A 48 1.66 10.63 1.69
N VAL A 49 1.41 9.37 2.03
CA VAL A 49 2.23 8.20 1.70
C VAL A 49 1.36 7.10 1.14
N GLY A 50 1.95 6.24 0.31
CA GLY A 50 1.31 4.99 -0.09
C GLY A 50 1.44 3.96 1.03
N PHE A 51 0.41 3.15 1.24
CA PHE A 51 0.32 2.23 2.36
C PHE A 51 -0.30 0.91 1.91
N ASP A 52 0.27 -0.18 2.41
CA ASP A 52 -0.26 -1.53 2.25
C ASP A 52 0.21 -2.41 3.41
N THR A 53 -0.35 -3.62 3.55
CA THR A 53 0.21 -4.65 4.44
C THR A 53 0.20 -6.04 3.82
N GLU A 54 1.06 -6.93 4.32
CA GLU A 54 1.12 -8.32 3.89
C GLU A 54 1.07 -9.30 5.07
N THR A 55 0.29 -10.37 4.89
CA THR A 55 0.13 -11.47 5.85
C THR A 55 0.56 -12.77 5.19
N LYS A 56 1.19 -13.68 5.95
CA LYS A 56 1.43 -15.02 5.44
C LYS A 56 0.08 -15.72 5.18
N PRO A 57 -0.16 -16.33 4.02
CA PRO A 57 -1.43 -16.97 3.72
C PRO A 57 -1.69 -18.16 4.66
N VAL A 58 -2.96 -18.38 5.01
CA VAL A 58 -3.43 -19.60 5.67
C VAL A 58 -4.45 -20.28 4.77
N PHE A 59 -4.23 -21.55 4.45
CA PHE A 59 -5.11 -22.32 3.56
C PHE A 59 -6.19 -23.11 4.33
N VAL A 60 -6.23 -22.98 5.66
CA VAL A 60 -7.23 -23.60 6.54
C VAL A 60 -8.30 -22.56 6.89
N ARG A 61 -9.58 -22.90 6.66
CA ARG A 61 -10.71 -22.01 7.00
C ARG A 61 -10.72 -21.66 8.49
N GLY A 62 -11.05 -20.41 8.80
CA GLY A 62 -11.16 -19.90 10.17
C GLY A 62 -9.85 -19.46 10.83
N HIS A 63 -8.70 -19.61 10.15
CA HIS A 63 -7.39 -19.21 10.68
C HIS A 63 -6.85 -18.02 9.87
N SER A 64 -6.34 -17.01 10.57
CA SER A 64 -5.67 -15.86 9.96
C SER A 64 -4.32 -15.65 10.61
N ASN A 65 -3.25 -15.50 9.82
CA ASN A 65 -1.96 -15.10 10.37
C ASN A 65 -1.95 -13.62 10.75
N LYS A 66 -0.96 -13.27 11.55
CA LYS A 66 -0.64 -11.89 11.91
C LYS A 66 -0.07 -11.14 10.69
N VAL A 67 -0.27 -9.83 10.65
CA VAL A 67 0.39 -8.96 9.68
C VAL A 67 1.90 -9.07 9.90
N ALA A 68 2.63 -9.42 8.84
CA ALA A 68 4.06 -9.70 8.90
C ALA A 68 4.90 -8.54 8.34
N LEU A 69 4.33 -7.78 7.41
CA LEU A 69 5.00 -6.69 6.72
C LEU A 69 4.04 -5.51 6.55
N MET A 70 4.55 -4.30 6.78
CA MET A 70 3.86 -3.05 6.46
C MET A 70 4.71 -2.29 5.45
N GLN A 71 4.10 -1.81 4.38
CA GLN A 71 4.78 -1.07 3.32
C GLN A 71 4.39 0.39 3.35
N ILE A 72 5.38 1.29 3.25
CA ILE A 72 5.15 2.73 3.22
C ILE A 72 5.94 3.33 2.06
N ALA A 73 5.23 3.87 1.08
CA ALA A 73 5.84 4.57 -0.06
C ALA A 73 5.83 6.08 0.14
N ILE A 74 7.00 6.68 -0.06
CA ILE A 74 7.18 8.12 -0.26
C ILE A 74 7.66 8.35 -1.70
N PRO A 75 7.76 9.60 -2.19
CA PRO A 75 8.32 9.85 -3.51
C PRO A 75 9.71 9.22 -3.66
N LYS A 76 9.87 8.34 -4.67
CA LYS A 76 11.13 7.66 -5.03
C LYS A 76 11.72 6.71 -3.99
N LYS A 77 11.03 6.42 -2.88
CA LYS A 77 11.51 5.46 -1.87
C LYS A 77 10.39 4.70 -1.20
N VAL A 78 10.60 3.41 -0.92
CA VAL A 78 9.66 2.56 -0.19
C VAL A 78 10.32 1.89 0.99
N PHE A 79 9.64 1.92 2.13
CA PHE A 79 10.04 1.26 3.36
C PHE A 79 9.23 -0.01 3.56
N LEU A 80 9.91 -1.13 3.79
CA LEU A 80 9.33 -2.43 4.08
C LEU A 80 9.61 -2.79 5.54
N LEU A 81 8.66 -2.49 6.43
CA LEU A 81 8.79 -2.73 7.87
C LEU A 81 8.36 -4.16 8.22
N ARG A 82 9.31 -5.01 8.59
CA ARG A 82 9.09 -6.40 8.99
C ARG A 82 8.49 -6.48 10.40
N LEU A 83 7.19 -6.27 10.51
CA LEU A 83 6.45 -6.26 11.78
C LEU A 83 6.57 -7.57 12.57
N ASN A 84 6.76 -8.70 11.88
CA ASN A 84 7.03 -9.98 12.55
C ASN A 84 8.38 -10.02 13.30
N LYS A 85 9.27 -9.04 13.06
CA LYS A 85 10.56 -8.89 13.74
C LYS A 85 10.60 -7.65 14.65
N THR A 86 10.09 -6.52 14.16
CA THR A 86 10.13 -5.24 14.90
C THR A 86 9.01 -5.11 15.92
N GLY A 87 7.90 -5.81 15.71
CA GLY A 87 6.62 -5.47 16.34
C GLY A 87 6.13 -4.08 15.94
N ILE A 88 5.15 -3.57 16.68
CA ILE A 88 4.65 -2.20 16.57
C ILE A 88 5.41 -1.30 17.58
N THR A 89 6.48 -0.69 17.11
CA THR A 89 7.30 0.27 17.87
C THR A 89 6.52 1.56 18.17
N PRO A 90 6.99 2.41 19.12
CA PRO A 90 6.36 3.70 19.38
C PRO A 90 6.24 4.60 18.14
N SER A 91 7.24 4.64 17.26
CA SER A 91 7.19 5.41 16.00
C SER A 91 6.14 4.89 15.03
N ILE A 92 6.02 3.57 14.87
CA ILE A 92 4.97 2.96 14.05
C ILE A 92 3.59 3.34 14.60
N GLN A 93 3.38 3.21 15.91
CA GLN A 93 2.10 3.55 16.52
C GLN A 93 1.76 5.04 16.32
N ARG A 94 2.71 5.95 16.62
CA ARG A 94 2.50 7.39 16.37
C ARG A 94 2.13 7.68 14.93
N PHE A 95 2.77 7.01 13.96
CA PHE A 95 2.44 7.16 12.55
C PHE A 95 1.00 6.71 12.24
N LEU A 96 0.59 5.52 12.71
CA LEU A 96 -0.74 4.97 12.48
C LEU A 96 -1.87 5.82 13.10
N GLU A 97 -1.55 6.57 14.17
CA GLU A 97 -2.46 7.47 14.88
C GLU A 97 -2.39 8.93 14.39
N ASN A 98 -1.50 9.27 13.45
CA ASN A 98 -1.28 10.64 13.02
C ASN A 98 -2.20 11.08 11.87
N GLU A 99 -3.26 11.83 12.16
CA GLU A 99 -4.19 12.37 11.16
C GLU A 99 -3.55 13.34 10.14
N LYS A 100 -2.40 13.94 10.46
CA LYS A 100 -1.73 14.91 9.57
C LYS A 100 -1.03 14.25 8.38
N ILE A 101 -0.87 12.93 8.42
CA ILE A 101 -0.27 12.14 7.35
C ILE A 101 -1.35 11.22 6.78
N GLY A 102 -1.68 11.43 5.51
CA GLY A 102 -2.55 10.56 4.72
C GLY A 102 -1.86 9.23 4.41
N LYS A 103 -2.49 8.11 4.72
CA LYS A 103 -2.06 6.75 4.34
C LYS A 103 -2.99 6.23 3.26
N ALA A 104 -2.59 6.41 2.00
CA ALA A 104 -3.37 6.00 0.85
C ALA A 104 -3.15 4.53 0.56
N GLY A 105 -4.23 3.75 0.52
CA GLY A 105 -4.20 2.32 0.20
C GLY A 105 -5.55 1.82 -0.28
N VAL A 106 -5.66 0.53 -0.56
CA VAL A 106 -6.88 -0.11 -1.07
C VAL A 106 -7.30 -1.21 -0.10
N ALA A 107 -8.59 -1.27 0.22
CA ALA A 107 -9.16 -2.28 1.13
C ALA A 107 -8.61 -2.23 2.57
N LEU A 108 -8.31 -1.01 3.04
CA LEU A 108 -7.58 -0.72 4.29
C LEU A 108 -8.26 -1.23 5.56
N ARG A 109 -9.56 -1.54 5.50
CA ARG A 109 -10.33 -2.00 6.66
C ARG A 109 -9.72 -3.25 7.29
N ASP A 110 -9.27 -4.21 6.47
CA ASP A 110 -8.72 -5.46 6.99
C ASP A 110 -7.25 -5.30 7.41
N ASP A 111 -6.48 -4.41 6.76
CA ASP A 111 -5.15 -3.99 7.23
C ASP A 111 -5.21 -3.38 8.62
N ILE A 112 -6.12 -2.42 8.84
CA ILE A 112 -6.29 -1.73 10.12
C ILE A 112 -6.60 -2.74 11.23
N LYS A 113 -7.59 -3.62 11.01
CA LYS A 113 -7.94 -4.70 11.95
C LYS A 113 -6.75 -5.64 12.18
N GLY A 114 -6.05 -6.01 11.12
CA GLY A 114 -4.88 -6.88 11.18
C GLY A 114 -3.77 -6.30 12.07
N LEU A 115 -3.49 -5.01 11.93
CA LEU A 115 -2.53 -4.29 12.76
C LEU A 115 -3.03 -4.12 14.20
N GLN A 116 -4.32 -3.89 14.42
CA GLN A 116 -4.89 -3.77 15.77
C GLN A 116 -4.80 -5.10 16.56
N LYS A 117 -4.76 -6.25 15.88
CA LYS A 117 -4.46 -7.55 16.51
C LYS A 117 -3.02 -7.64 17.02
N LEU A 118 -2.09 -6.83 16.51
CA LEU A 118 -0.70 -6.77 16.99
C LEU A 118 -0.55 -5.83 18.18
N LYS A 119 -1.18 -4.65 18.11
CA LYS A 119 -1.18 -3.64 19.15
C LYS A 119 -2.38 -2.72 18.98
N HIS A 120 -3.05 -2.38 20.06
CA HIS A 120 -4.14 -1.40 20.01
C HIS A 120 -3.58 -0.01 19.64
N TYR A 121 -4.26 0.68 18.72
CA TYR A 121 -4.01 2.07 18.34
C TYR A 121 -5.31 2.70 17.80
N ALA A 122 -5.39 4.03 17.82
CA ALA A 122 -6.50 4.77 17.24
C ALA A 122 -6.21 5.11 15.75
N PRO A 123 -6.79 4.40 14.77
CA PRO A 123 -6.44 4.62 13.36
C PRO A 123 -6.82 6.02 12.90
N ALA A 124 -5.88 6.75 12.30
CA ALA A 124 -6.12 8.09 11.78
C ALA A 124 -5.36 8.36 10.47
N GLY A 125 -5.97 9.19 9.61
CA GLY A 125 -5.37 9.61 8.34
C GLY A 125 -5.38 8.53 7.25
N PHE A 126 -6.09 7.42 7.40
CA PHE A 126 -6.22 6.41 6.33
C PHE A 126 -7.12 6.93 5.20
N ILE A 127 -6.69 6.74 3.96
CA ILE A 127 -7.36 7.21 2.75
C ILE A 127 -7.68 6.00 1.88
N GLU A 128 -8.96 5.64 1.80
CA GLU A 128 -9.43 4.51 1.00
C GLU A 128 -9.52 4.89 -0.49
N LEU A 129 -8.58 4.38 -1.29
CA LEU A 129 -8.47 4.71 -2.70
C LEU A 129 -9.62 4.12 -3.53
N ALA A 130 -10.21 2.99 -3.12
CA ALA A 130 -11.38 2.46 -3.81
C ALA A 130 -12.58 3.43 -3.72
N GLU A 131 -12.76 4.08 -2.56
CA GLU A 131 -13.80 5.10 -2.37
C GLU A 131 -13.50 6.36 -3.17
N MET A 132 -12.26 6.86 -3.12
CA MET A 132 -11.86 8.00 -3.95
C MET A 132 -12.05 7.73 -5.45
N SER A 133 -11.70 6.52 -5.90
CA SER A 133 -11.85 6.10 -7.30
C SER A 133 -13.32 6.00 -7.70
N LYS A 134 -14.17 5.50 -6.81
CA LYS A 134 -15.62 5.46 -7.01
C LYS A 134 -16.22 6.85 -7.13
N ASN A 135 -15.82 7.79 -6.27
CA ASN A 135 -16.22 9.19 -6.34
C ASN A 135 -15.73 9.87 -7.62
N ALA A 136 -14.66 9.36 -8.22
CA ALA A 136 -14.17 9.75 -9.54
C ALA A 136 -14.90 9.09 -10.73
N GLY A 137 -15.93 8.27 -10.46
CA GLY A 137 -16.71 7.57 -11.48
C GLY A 137 -16.09 6.26 -11.96
N LEU A 138 -15.14 5.69 -11.22
CA LEU A 138 -14.51 4.41 -11.55
C LEU A 138 -15.13 3.26 -10.76
N GLU A 139 -15.24 2.09 -11.37
CA GLU A 139 -15.74 0.86 -10.75
C GLU A 139 -14.60 -0.14 -10.55
N VAL A 140 -13.70 0.20 -9.63
CA VAL A 140 -12.46 -0.55 -9.37
C VAL A 140 -12.11 -0.59 -7.89
N GLU A 141 -11.84 -1.81 -7.43
CA GLU A 141 -11.62 -2.12 -6.01
C GLU A 141 -10.24 -2.72 -5.74
N SER A 142 -9.35 -2.78 -6.76
CA SER A 142 -8.02 -3.37 -6.59
C SER A 142 -6.91 -2.50 -7.15
N VAL A 143 -5.77 -2.50 -6.46
CA VAL A 143 -4.52 -1.84 -6.86
C VAL A 143 -4.13 -2.20 -8.31
N LYS A 144 -4.28 -3.48 -8.70
CA LYS A 144 -3.98 -3.95 -10.07
C LYS A 144 -4.80 -3.21 -11.12
N LYS A 145 -6.11 -3.09 -10.93
CA LYS A 145 -6.98 -2.42 -11.91
C LYS A 145 -6.77 -0.90 -11.89
N LEU A 146 -6.50 -0.32 -10.71
CA LEU A 146 -6.19 1.11 -10.59
C LEU A 146 -4.88 1.47 -11.28
N ALA A 147 -3.82 0.66 -11.10
CA ALA A 147 -2.56 0.82 -11.84
C ALA A 147 -2.80 0.79 -13.35
N ALA A 148 -3.60 -0.15 -13.83
CA ALA A 148 -3.88 -0.30 -15.25
C ALA A 148 -4.68 0.89 -15.82
N LEU A 149 -5.76 1.31 -15.15
CA LEU A 149 -6.62 2.40 -15.62
C LEU A 149 -5.97 3.78 -15.51
N LEU A 150 -5.21 4.04 -14.44
CA LEU A 150 -4.73 5.38 -14.11
C LEU A 150 -3.26 5.60 -14.47
N LEU A 151 -2.45 4.53 -14.43
CA LEU A 151 -1.02 4.60 -14.69
C LEU A 151 -0.63 3.92 -16.01
N GLY A 152 -1.56 3.17 -16.64
CA GLY A 152 -1.30 2.50 -17.92
C GLY A 152 -0.33 1.34 -17.85
N ILE A 153 -0.14 0.75 -16.66
CA ILE A 153 0.79 -0.36 -16.42
C ILE A 153 0.06 -1.58 -15.85
N ARG A 154 0.57 -2.78 -16.14
CA ARG A 154 0.25 -3.96 -15.35
C ARG A 154 1.32 -4.19 -14.29
N ILE A 155 0.91 -4.67 -13.12
CA ILE A 155 1.81 -5.04 -12.02
C ILE A 155 1.74 -6.54 -11.77
N SER A 156 2.85 -7.11 -11.31
CA SER A 156 2.92 -8.53 -10.95
C SER A 156 2.11 -8.83 -9.68
N LYS A 157 1.44 -9.99 -9.63
CA LYS A 157 0.85 -10.56 -8.40
C LYS A 157 1.58 -11.80 -7.88
N GLY A 158 2.73 -12.12 -8.46
CA GLY A 158 3.42 -13.39 -8.24
C GLY A 158 3.95 -13.63 -6.82
N ALA A 159 3.99 -12.60 -5.97
CA ALA A 159 4.44 -12.73 -4.58
C ALA A 159 3.35 -12.45 -3.54
N GLN A 160 2.11 -12.16 -3.95
CA GLN A 160 0.99 -11.87 -3.04
C GLN A 160 0.79 -13.00 -2.01
N THR A 161 0.83 -14.25 -2.46
CA THR A 161 0.68 -15.44 -1.62
C THR A 161 2.02 -16.03 -1.18
N SER A 162 2.92 -15.18 -0.67
CA SER A 162 4.26 -15.60 -0.20
C SER A 162 4.32 -15.85 1.30
N ASN A 163 5.37 -16.55 1.75
CA ASN A 163 5.72 -16.59 3.16
C ASN A 163 6.36 -15.26 3.59
N TRP A 164 5.53 -14.30 3.98
CA TRP A 164 5.97 -12.97 4.46
C TRP A 164 6.66 -12.99 5.83
N GLU A 165 6.63 -14.13 6.54
CA GLU A 165 7.36 -14.35 7.78
C GLU A 165 8.77 -14.91 7.54
N ALA A 166 9.15 -15.23 6.29
CA ALA A 166 10.46 -15.81 5.96
C ALA A 166 11.61 -14.99 6.57
N GLY A 167 12.69 -15.68 6.98
CA GLY A 167 13.83 -15.06 7.66
C GLY A 167 14.41 -13.85 6.91
N HIS A 168 14.40 -13.91 5.58
CA HIS A 168 14.72 -12.80 4.68
C HIS A 168 13.66 -12.70 3.58
N LEU A 169 13.43 -11.50 3.05
CA LEU A 169 12.64 -11.31 1.84
C LEU A 169 13.55 -11.52 0.63
N ASN A 170 13.07 -12.26 -0.37
CA ASN A 170 13.75 -12.33 -1.66
C ASN A 170 13.40 -11.12 -2.55
N GLU A 171 14.11 -10.96 -3.66
CA GLU A 171 13.93 -9.85 -4.60
C GLU A 171 12.49 -9.73 -5.13
N LYS A 172 11.83 -10.86 -5.42
CA LYS A 172 10.44 -10.88 -5.91
C LYS A 172 9.48 -10.34 -4.86
N GLN A 173 9.67 -10.71 -3.59
CA GLN A 173 8.88 -10.21 -2.47
C GLN A 173 9.10 -8.71 -2.25
N ILE A 174 10.37 -8.26 -2.29
CA ILE A 174 10.74 -6.86 -2.13
C ILE A 174 10.13 -6.01 -3.26
N SER A 175 10.35 -6.40 -4.51
CA SER A 175 9.85 -5.68 -5.68
C SER A 175 8.31 -5.61 -5.69
N TYR A 176 7.64 -6.73 -5.41
CA TYR A 176 6.18 -6.77 -5.32
C TYR A 176 5.65 -5.83 -4.22
N ALA A 177 6.15 -5.98 -2.99
CA ALA A 177 5.66 -5.22 -1.84
C ALA A 177 5.94 -3.71 -2.01
N ALA A 178 7.10 -3.37 -2.56
CA ALA A 178 7.43 -1.99 -2.87
C ALA A 178 6.50 -1.39 -3.93
N THR A 179 6.19 -2.18 -4.96
CA THR A 179 5.31 -1.76 -6.06
C THR A 179 3.89 -1.51 -5.58
N ASP A 180 3.31 -2.37 -4.75
CA ASP A 180 1.92 -2.21 -4.31
C ASP A 180 1.73 -0.90 -3.49
N ALA A 181 2.62 -0.60 -2.54
CA ALA A 181 2.57 0.68 -1.81
C ALA A 181 2.86 1.89 -2.71
N TRP A 182 3.83 1.79 -3.62
CA TRP A 182 4.13 2.88 -4.56
C TRP A 182 2.93 3.20 -5.46
N VAL A 183 2.28 2.17 -6.02
CA VAL A 183 1.08 2.36 -6.84
C VAL A 183 -0.01 3.09 -6.07
N CYS A 184 -0.22 2.76 -4.78
CA CYS A 184 -1.20 3.48 -3.96
C CYS A 184 -0.90 4.99 -3.89
N LEU A 185 0.37 5.39 -3.74
CA LEU A 185 0.78 6.79 -3.75
C LEU A 185 0.56 7.47 -5.12
N GLU A 186 0.90 6.80 -6.21
CA GLU A 186 0.72 7.32 -7.58
C GLU A 186 -0.77 7.46 -7.93
N VAL A 187 -1.58 6.47 -7.57
CA VAL A 187 -3.04 6.50 -7.75
C VAL A 187 -3.66 7.65 -6.96
N TYR A 188 -3.28 7.84 -5.69
CA TYR A 188 -3.70 8.99 -4.91
C TYR A 188 -3.38 10.30 -5.63
N SER A 189 -2.14 10.44 -6.11
CA SER A 189 -1.67 11.65 -6.78
C SER A 189 -2.44 11.90 -8.09
N HIS A 190 -2.71 10.85 -8.86
CA HIS A 190 -3.49 10.92 -10.09
C HIS A 190 -4.94 11.37 -9.83
N LEU A 191 -5.60 10.78 -8.83
CA LEU A 191 -6.97 11.14 -8.45
C LEU A 191 -7.05 12.58 -7.94
N LYS A 192 -6.10 12.99 -7.08
CA LYS A 192 -6.07 14.36 -6.55
C LYS A 192 -5.85 15.41 -7.65
N ASN A 193 -4.91 15.18 -8.56
CA ASN A 193 -4.59 16.12 -9.65
C ASN A 193 -5.75 16.29 -10.65
N LYS A 194 -6.66 15.32 -10.75
CA LYS A 194 -7.88 15.42 -11.58
C LYS A 194 -9.00 16.25 -10.95
N GLY A 195 -8.77 16.90 -9.80
CA GLY A 195 -9.71 17.83 -9.19
C GLY A 195 -10.71 17.20 -8.22
N PHE A 196 -10.51 15.93 -7.84
CA PHE A 196 -11.27 15.31 -6.74
C PHE A 196 -10.70 15.81 -5.41
N THR A 197 -11.12 17.02 -5.02
CA THR A 197 -10.82 17.55 -3.69
C THR A 197 -11.75 16.85 -2.72
N LEU A 198 -11.18 16.13 -1.74
CA LEU A 198 -11.93 15.71 -0.56
C LEU A 198 -12.44 16.98 0.10
N VAL A 199 -13.77 17.16 0.06
CA VAL A 199 -14.49 18.24 0.74
C VAL A 199 -14.41 18.02 2.24
#